data_AF-A0A7X8HEY3-F1
#
_entry.id   AF-A0A7X8HEY3-F1
#
_cell.length_a   1.000
_cell.length_b   1.000
_cell.length_c   1.000
_cell.angle_alpha   90.00
_cell.angle_beta   90.00
_cell.angle_gamma   90.00
#
_symmetry.space_group_name_H-M   'P 1'
#
loop_
_entity.id
_entity.type
_entity.pdbx_description
1 polymer ?
#
loop_
_entity_poly.entity_id
_entity_poly.type
_entity_poly.pdbx_seq_one_letter_code
_entity_poly.pdbx_strand_id
1 'polypeptide(L)'
;MSETIENSLKRLVSLAGTDEGFYVLALHAFIEGYCNSLKPGFTATSSFPMVIEYLQHYLEVRARMDFRSRQCMNRIVKDHELSNKVRHQFLRLSSDEAVAATYNFLGFCKAFGIDSQSLGLLRATEDSWKQRRAPLELLKELEYLKGRLREAEESEASLSQKLQQFDLMERRLKELGEQARLYES
;
A
#
# COMPACT_ATOMS: atom_id res chain seq x y z
N MET A 1 22.15 -18.41 -5.35
CA MET A 1 21.22 -18.50 -4.20
C MET A 1 20.91 -17.12 -3.61
N SER A 2 21.93 -16.32 -3.25
CA SER A 2 21.74 -14.93 -2.76
C SER A 2 21.02 -14.02 -3.77
N GLU A 3 21.40 -14.05 -5.06
CA GLU A 3 20.81 -13.18 -6.09
C GLU A 3 19.32 -13.48 -6.37
N THR A 4 18.94 -14.76 -6.34
CA THR A 4 17.54 -15.20 -6.51
C THR A 4 16.67 -14.79 -5.32
N ILE A 5 17.23 -14.85 -4.11
CA ILE A 5 16.56 -14.40 -2.88
C ILE A 5 16.36 -12.89 -2.92
N GLU A 6 17.40 -12.12 -3.29
CA GLU A 6 17.32 -10.66 -3.40
C GLU A 6 16.25 -10.22 -4.40
N ASN A 7 16.22 -10.83 -5.60
CA ASN A 7 15.21 -10.50 -6.59
C ASN A 7 13.79 -10.82 -6.12
N SER A 8 13.62 -11.91 -5.36
CA SER A 8 12.33 -12.27 -4.76
C SER A 8 11.91 -11.28 -3.68
N LEU A 9 12.85 -10.82 -2.84
CA LEU A 9 12.58 -9.79 -1.83
C LEU A 9 12.24 -8.44 -2.45
N LYS A 10 12.92 -8.02 -3.52
CA LYS A 10 12.57 -6.81 -4.28
C LYS A 10 11.15 -6.88 -4.85
N ARG A 11 10.73 -8.04 -5.34
CA ARG A 11 9.35 -8.26 -5.78
C ARG A 11 8.36 -8.12 -4.63
N LEU A 12 8.68 -8.66 -3.45
CA LEU A 12 7.84 -8.46 -2.26
C LEU A 12 7.73 -6.99 -1.85
N VAL A 13 8.84 -6.24 -1.89
CA VAL A 13 8.84 -4.79 -1.65
C VAL A 13 7.92 -4.07 -2.64
N SER A 14 7.95 -4.43 -3.93
CA SER A 14 7.07 -3.81 -4.93
C SER A 14 5.59 -4.15 -4.74
N LEU A 15 5.27 -5.28 -4.11
CA LEU A 15 3.91 -5.68 -3.76
C LEU A 15 3.43 -5.00 -2.47
N ALA A 16 4.35 -4.61 -1.60
CA ALA A 16 3.99 -3.89 -0.39
C ALA A 16 3.32 -2.55 -0.77
N GLY A 17 2.14 -2.29 -0.20
CA GLY A 17 1.30 -1.13 -0.56
C GLY A 17 0.34 -1.34 -1.74
N THR A 18 0.23 -2.55 -2.32
CA THR A 18 -0.67 -2.82 -3.46
C THR A 18 -1.98 -3.53 -3.11
N ASP A 19 -1.95 -4.67 -2.44
CA ASP A 19 -3.15 -5.35 -1.92
C ASP A 19 -2.67 -6.21 -0.77
N GLU A 20 -3.30 -6.03 0.39
CA GLU A 20 -2.93 -6.66 1.64
C GLU A 20 -2.99 -8.20 1.51
N GLY A 21 -4.05 -8.71 0.87
CA GLY A 21 -4.24 -10.13 0.66
C GLY A 21 -3.17 -10.74 -0.23
N PHE A 22 -3.00 -10.20 -1.43
CA PHE A 22 -2.01 -10.71 -2.40
C PHE A 22 -0.58 -10.55 -1.91
N TYR A 23 -0.28 -9.48 -1.17
CA TYR A 23 1.00 -9.31 -0.51
C TYR A 23 1.26 -10.43 0.51
N VAL A 24 0.30 -10.72 1.41
CA VAL A 24 0.42 -11.83 2.37
C VAL A 24 0.58 -13.17 1.64
N LEU A 25 -0.20 -13.42 0.60
CA LEU A 25 -0.05 -14.62 -0.23
C LEU A 25 1.38 -14.75 -0.81
N ALA A 26 1.96 -13.64 -1.26
CA ALA A 26 3.33 -13.64 -1.79
C ALA A 26 4.38 -13.95 -0.70
N LEU A 27 4.19 -13.50 0.55
CA LEU A 27 5.08 -13.86 1.67
C LEU A 27 5.09 -15.38 1.91
N HIS A 28 3.92 -16.02 1.90
CA HIS A 28 3.83 -17.48 2.06
C HIS A 28 4.43 -18.23 0.87
N ALA A 29 4.18 -17.77 -0.36
CA ALA A 29 4.79 -18.33 -1.56
C ALA A 29 6.33 -18.22 -1.54
N PHE A 30 6.88 -17.14 -0.98
CA PHE A 30 8.33 -17.02 -0.78
C PHE A 30 8.85 -18.12 0.16
N ILE A 31 8.18 -18.38 1.28
CA ILE A 31 8.58 -19.41 2.25
C ILE A 31 8.55 -20.80 1.60
N GLU A 32 7.51 -21.10 0.82
CA GLU A 32 7.42 -22.35 0.05
C GLU A 32 8.56 -22.45 -0.98
N GLY A 33 8.84 -21.38 -1.71
CA GLY A 33 9.95 -21.30 -2.65
C GLY A 33 11.30 -21.51 -1.97
N TYR A 34 11.51 -20.91 -0.79
CA TYR A 34 12.70 -21.11 0.02
C TYR A 34 12.83 -22.58 0.47
N CYS A 35 11.74 -23.19 0.94
CA CYS A 35 11.74 -24.61 1.29
C CYS A 35 12.11 -25.50 0.09
N ASN A 36 11.57 -25.22 -1.10
CA ASN A 36 11.94 -25.96 -2.31
C ASN A 36 13.42 -25.79 -2.70
N SER A 37 14.05 -24.65 -2.36
CA SER A 37 15.48 -24.50 -2.57
C SER A 37 16.33 -25.41 -1.68
N LEU A 38 15.79 -25.83 -0.52
CA LEU A 38 16.41 -26.79 0.39
C LEU A 38 16.05 -28.24 0.06
N LYS A 39 14.78 -28.48 -0.33
CA LYS A 39 14.23 -29.79 -0.68
C LYS A 39 13.36 -29.68 -1.94
N PRO A 40 13.95 -29.81 -3.14
CA PRO A 40 13.24 -29.62 -4.40
C PRO A 40 11.99 -30.49 -4.53
N GLY A 41 10.89 -29.87 -4.96
CA GLY A 41 9.60 -30.54 -5.20
C GLY A 41 8.79 -30.85 -3.94
N PHE A 42 9.28 -30.52 -2.75
CA PHE A 42 8.59 -30.85 -1.50
C PHE A 42 7.24 -30.17 -1.37
N THR A 43 7.12 -28.90 -1.77
CA THR A 43 5.86 -28.16 -1.64
C THR A 43 4.82 -28.54 -2.68
N ALA A 44 5.17 -29.33 -3.70
CA ALA A 44 4.22 -29.80 -4.71
C ALA A 44 3.24 -30.85 -4.14
N THR A 45 3.65 -31.57 -3.09
CA THR A 45 2.88 -32.65 -2.47
C THR A 45 2.61 -32.45 -0.99
N SER A 46 3.28 -31.47 -0.36
CA SER A 46 3.16 -31.21 1.07
C SER A 46 2.23 -30.06 1.36
N SER A 47 1.46 -30.17 2.44
CA SER A 47 0.70 -29.03 2.97
C SER A 47 1.62 -27.99 3.60
N PHE A 48 1.18 -26.74 3.65
CA PHE A 48 1.98 -25.67 4.23
C PHE A 48 2.41 -25.91 5.70
N PRO A 49 1.59 -26.49 6.60
CA PRO A 49 2.06 -26.90 7.92
C PRO A 49 3.27 -27.86 7.88
N MET A 50 3.27 -28.84 6.96
CA MET A 50 4.41 -29.75 6.77
C MET A 50 5.64 -29.04 6.22
N VAL A 51 5.47 -28.01 5.38
CA VAL A 51 6.55 -27.13 4.93
C VAL A 51 7.21 -26.44 6.12
N ILE A 52 6.41 -25.87 7.03
CA ILE A 52 6.94 -25.22 8.23
C ILE A 52 7.58 -26.22 9.19
N GLU A 53 6.98 -27.39 9.40
CA GLU A 53 7.55 -28.46 10.23
C GLU A 53 8.92 -28.90 9.71
N TYR A 54 9.06 -29.11 8.40
CA TYR A 54 10.35 -29.42 7.79
C TYR A 54 11.38 -28.31 8.02
N LEU A 55 10.98 -27.04 7.84
CA LEU A 55 11.84 -25.88 8.07
C LEU A 55 12.25 -25.75 9.54
N GLN A 56 11.35 -26.08 10.47
CA GLN A 56 11.66 -26.13 11.90
C GLN A 56 12.69 -27.22 12.19
N HIS A 57 12.46 -28.44 11.70
CA HIS A 57 13.39 -29.55 11.86
C HIS A 57 14.77 -29.23 11.26
N TYR A 58 14.82 -28.57 10.10
CA TYR A 58 16.06 -28.13 9.48
C TYR A 58 16.88 -27.19 10.38
N LEU A 59 16.22 -26.27 11.08
CA LEU A 59 16.88 -25.36 12.03
C LEU A 59 17.32 -26.09 13.31
N GLU A 60 16.54 -27.06 13.78
CA GLU A 60 16.85 -27.88 14.97
C GLU A 60 18.11 -28.71 14.77
N VAL A 61 18.21 -29.43 13.64
CA VAL A 61 19.39 -30.26 13.29
C VAL A 61 20.67 -29.40 13.21
N ARG A 62 20.53 -28.10 12.89
CA ARG A 62 21.64 -27.15 12.80
C ARG A 62 21.90 -26.39 14.10
N ALA A 63 21.21 -26.70 15.19
CA ALA A 63 21.26 -25.98 16.46
C ALA A 63 21.04 -24.46 16.31
N ARG A 64 20.21 -24.06 15.33
CA ARG A 64 19.82 -22.66 15.06
C ARG A 64 18.38 -22.35 15.48
N MET A 65 17.65 -23.35 15.96
CA MET A 65 16.29 -23.15 16.45
C MET A 65 16.33 -22.52 17.84
N ASP A 66 15.83 -21.29 17.96
CA ASP A 66 15.53 -20.66 19.25
C ASP A 66 14.02 -20.60 19.51
N PHE A 67 13.64 -20.28 20.75
CA PHE A 67 12.23 -20.20 21.15
C PHE A 67 11.44 -19.17 20.33
N ARG A 68 12.05 -18.03 19.98
CA ARG A 68 11.38 -16.96 19.23
C ARG A 68 11.15 -17.37 17.77
N SER A 69 12.14 -18.01 17.15
CA SER A 69 12.02 -18.58 15.81
C SER A 69 10.91 -19.63 15.76
N ARG A 70 10.84 -20.54 16.74
CA ARG A 70 9.75 -21.53 16.81
C ARG A 70 8.39 -20.87 16.94
N GLN A 71 8.25 -19.89 17.84
CA GLN A 71 7.00 -19.15 18.02
C GLN A 71 6.59 -18.43 16.72
N CYS A 72 7.56 -17.81 16.02
CA CYS A 72 7.34 -17.14 14.75
C CYS A 72 6.81 -18.11 13.68
N MET A 73 7.46 -19.27 13.50
CA MET A 73 7.03 -20.30 12.55
C MET A 73 5.60 -20.79 12.86
N ASN A 74 5.28 -20.99 14.15
CA ASN A 74 3.93 -21.40 14.55
C ASN A 74 2.86 -20.34 14.23
N ARG A 75 3.20 -19.05 14.29
CA ARG A 75 2.30 -17.97 13.87
C ARG A 75 2.08 -18.00 12.36
N ILE A 76 3.14 -18.18 11.58
CA ILE A 76 3.06 -18.31 10.11
C ILE A 76 2.12 -19.47 9.72
N VAL A 77 2.17 -20.61 10.42
CA VAL A 77 1.22 -21.72 10.18
C VAL A 77 -0.23 -21.30 10.41
N LYS A 78 -0.50 -20.57 11.49
CA LYS A 78 -1.85 -20.08 11.80
C LYS A 78 -2.35 -19.07 10.77
N ASP A 79 -1.49 -18.15 10.37
CA ASP A 79 -1.82 -17.12 9.38
C ASP A 79 -2.04 -17.69 7.97
N HIS A 80 -1.57 -18.92 7.71
CA HIS A 80 -1.75 -19.54 6.41
C HIS A 80 -3.22 -19.78 6.04
N GLU A 81 -4.12 -19.94 7.01
CA GLU A 81 -5.55 -20.04 6.72
C GLU A 81 -6.07 -18.77 6.01
N LEU A 82 -5.62 -17.59 6.45
CA LEU A 82 -5.96 -16.31 5.82
C LEU A 82 -5.41 -16.24 4.40
N SER A 83 -4.12 -16.60 4.21
CA SER A 83 -3.51 -16.67 2.88
C SER A 83 -4.27 -17.62 1.94
N ASN A 84 -4.74 -18.75 2.46
CA ASN A 84 -5.50 -19.72 1.69
C ASN A 84 -6.90 -19.19 1.31
N LYS A 85 -7.57 -18.45 2.21
CA LYS A 85 -8.83 -17.75 1.94
C LYS A 85 -8.65 -16.62 0.93
N VAL A 86 -7.55 -15.87 0.97
CA VAL A 86 -7.20 -14.89 -0.08
C VAL A 86 -7.12 -15.60 -1.43
N ARG A 87 -6.37 -16.71 -1.52
CA ARG A 87 -6.16 -17.46 -2.77
C ARG A 87 -7.47 -18.01 -3.35
N HIS A 88 -8.33 -18.60 -2.52
CA HIS A 88 -9.51 -19.34 -3.00
C HIS A 88 -10.79 -18.51 -3.00
N GLN A 89 -10.86 -17.45 -2.20
CA GLN A 89 -12.08 -16.68 -1.96
C GLN A 89 -11.89 -15.17 -2.16
N PHE A 90 -10.69 -14.72 -2.56
CA PHE A 90 -10.36 -13.29 -2.70
C PHE A 90 -10.70 -12.48 -1.45
N LEU A 91 -10.46 -13.09 -0.27
CA LEU A 91 -10.69 -12.44 1.01
C LEU A 91 -9.86 -11.16 1.09
N ARG A 92 -10.52 -10.05 1.44
CA ARG A 92 -9.83 -8.78 1.71
C ARG A 92 -9.23 -8.82 3.11
N LEU A 93 -7.93 -8.58 3.20
CA LEU A 93 -7.25 -8.43 4.48
C LEU A 93 -7.14 -6.95 4.86
N SER A 94 -7.03 -6.71 6.16
CA SER A 94 -6.73 -5.42 6.75
C SER A 94 -5.23 -5.11 6.69
N SER A 95 -4.90 -3.82 6.82
CA SER A 95 -3.51 -3.35 6.95
C SER A 95 -2.82 -4.00 8.16
N ASP A 96 -3.53 -4.15 9.28
CA ASP A 96 -2.97 -4.76 10.49
C ASP A 96 -2.62 -6.24 10.29
N GLU A 97 -3.42 -6.99 9.52
CA GLU A 97 -3.11 -8.37 9.15
C GLU A 97 -1.87 -8.44 8.24
N ALA A 98 -1.73 -7.53 7.26
CA ALA A 98 -0.54 -7.45 6.42
C ALA A 98 0.72 -7.09 7.21
N VAL A 99 0.60 -6.19 8.20
CA VAL A 99 1.68 -5.81 9.11
C VAL A 99 2.09 -6.99 9.99
N ALA A 100 1.14 -7.69 10.59
CA ALA A 100 1.40 -8.88 11.40
C ALA A 100 2.11 -9.98 10.60
N ALA A 101 1.65 -10.25 9.37
CA ALA A 101 2.27 -11.20 8.46
C ALA A 101 3.70 -10.77 8.09
N THR A 102 3.94 -9.47 7.87
CA THR A 102 5.28 -8.92 7.61
C THR A 102 6.22 -9.15 8.79
N TYR A 103 5.75 -8.89 10.02
CA TYR A 103 6.54 -9.14 11.23
C TYR A 103 6.95 -10.62 11.34
N ASN A 104 6.01 -11.54 11.11
CA ASN A 104 6.26 -12.97 11.11
C ASN A 104 7.24 -13.37 9.99
N PHE A 105 7.10 -12.81 8.79
CA PHE A 105 8.02 -13.06 7.68
C PHE A 105 9.46 -12.58 7.97
N LEU A 106 9.62 -11.40 8.58
CA LEU A 106 10.94 -10.90 8.98
C LEU A 106 11.59 -11.80 10.04
N GLY A 107 10.79 -12.36 10.96
CA GLY A 107 11.24 -13.36 11.92
C GLY A 107 11.72 -14.64 11.25
N PHE A 108 11.02 -15.10 10.21
CA PHE A 108 11.46 -16.20 9.35
C PHE A 108 12.81 -15.89 8.68
N CYS A 109 12.94 -14.73 8.02
CA CYS A 109 14.19 -14.33 7.36
C CYS A 109 15.37 -14.32 8.33
N LYS A 110 15.15 -13.77 9.53
CA LYS A 110 16.17 -13.75 10.60
C LYS A 110 16.58 -15.17 11.03
N ALA A 111 15.62 -16.07 11.23
CA ALA A 111 15.89 -17.46 11.66
C ALA A 111 16.77 -18.21 10.65
N PHE A 112 16.59 -17.93 9.36
CA PHE A 112 17.36 -18.54 8.28
C PHE A 112 18.64 -17.77 7.90
N GLY A 113 18.95 -16.68 8.60
CA GLY A 113 20.12 -15.85 8.30
C GLY A 113 20.06 -15.17 6.94
N ILE A 114 18.84 -14.88 6.46
CA ILE A 114 18.63 -14.11 5.23
C ILE A 114 18.84 -12.65 5.59
N ASP A 115 19.91 -12.06 5.05
CA ASP A 115 20.21 -10.64 5.18
C ASP A 115 20.18 -9.97 3.81
N SER A 116 19.53 -8.82 3.74
CA SER A 116 19.25 -8.09 2.49
C SER A 116 18.78 -6.67 2.79
N GLN A 117 19.21 -5.72 1.96
CA GLN A 117 18.73 -4.33 2.01
C GLN A 117 17.20 -4.24 1.81
N SER A 118 16.64 -5.14 1.01
CA SER A 118 15.20 -5.22 0.76
C SER A 118 14.38 -5.54 2.02
N LEU A 119 14.97 -6.21 3.02
CA LEU A 119 14.30 -6.44 4.32
C LEU A 119 14.16 -5.14 5.14
N GLY A 120 15.08 -4.19 4.98
CA GLY A 120 14.96 -2.87 5.57
C GLY A 120 13.79 -2.08 4.99
N LEU A 121 13.59 -2.20 3.68
CA LEU A 121 12.45 -1.60 2.99
C LEU A 121 11.12 -2.25 3.41
N LEU A 122 11.06 -3.58 3.53
CA LEU A 122 9.87 -4.28 4.03
C LEU A 122 9.49 -3.82 5.45
N ARG A 123 10.46 -3.54 6.34
CA ARG A 123 10.17 -2.95 7.65
C ARG A 123 9.53 -1.57 7.54
N ALA A 124 10.02 -0.74 6.63
CA ALA A 124 9.50 0.60 6.42
C ALA A 124 8.09 0.62 5.78
N THR A 125 7.64 -0.49 5.17
CA THR A 125 6.30 -0.56 4.57
C THR A 125 5.15 -0.53 5.57
N GLU A 126 5.43 -0.69 6.88
CA GLU A 126 4.43 -0.59 7.95
C GLU A 126 3.70 0.76 7.93
N ASP A 127 4.43 1.85 7.67
CA ASP A 127 3.85 3.19 7.53
C ASP A 127 3.07 3.35 6.22
N SER A 128 3.50 2.65 5.16
CA SER A 128 2.86 2.69 3.85
C SER A 128 1.46 2.08 3.86
N TRP A 129 1.22 1.04 4.67
CA TRP A 129 -0.10 0.43 4.81
C TRP A 129 -1.12 1.35 5.48
N LYS A 130 -0.68 2.22 6.41
CA LYS A 130 -1.58 3.13 7.15
C LYS A 130 -2.01 4.35 6.34
N GLN A 131 -1.21 4.76 5.36
CA GLN A 131 -1.43 5.99 4.60
C GLN A 131 -2.24 5.78 3.31
N ARG A 132 -2.70 4.55 3.05
CA ARG A 132 -3.23 4.20 1.74
C ARG A 132 -4.71 4.55 1.59
N ARG A 133 -5.03 5.21 0.46
CA ARG A 133 -6.35 5.25 -0.17
C ARG A 133 -6.35 4.37 -1.42
N ALA A 134 -7.45 3.70 -1.73
CA ALA A 134 -7.51 2.85 -2.90
C ALA A 134 -7.33 3.69 -4.19
N PRO A 135 -6.68 3.19 -5.25
CA PRO A 135 -6.52 3.94 -6.51
C PRO A 135 -7.83 4.45 -7.10
N LEU A 136 -8.91 3.67 -6.92
CA LEU A 136 -10.25 4.04 -7.36
C LEU A 136 -10.86 5.16 -6.52
N GLU A 137 -10.50 5.25 -5.23
CA GLU A 137 -10.87 6.38 -4.37
C GLU A 137 -10.09 7.64 -4.76
N LEU A 138 -8.80 7.51 -5.09
CA LEU A 138 -7.99 8.60 -5.60
C LEU A 138 -8.50 9.13 -6.95
N LEU A 139 -8.95 8.24 -7.85
CA LEU A 139 -9.56 8.64 -9.12
C LEU A 139 -10.88 9.40 -8.90
N LYS A 140 -11.74 8.91 -8.01
CA LYS A 140 -12.99 9.61 -7.63
C LYS A 140 -12.71 10.98 -7.02
N GLU A 141 -11.72 11.06 -6.14
CA GLU A 141 -11.31 12.33 -5.52
C GLU A 141 -10.74 13.29 -6.56
N LEU A 142 -9.95 12.80 -7.52
CA LEU A 142 -9.41 13.60 -8.62
C LEU A 142 -10.52 14.13 -9.53
N GLU A 143 -11.50 13.30 -9.89
CA GLU A 143 -12.68 13.72 -10.65
C GLU A 143 -13.50 14.78 -9.89
N TYR A 144 -13.73 14.56 -8.60
CA TYR A 144 -14.42 15.51 -7.73
C TYR A 144 -13.69 16.86 -7.66
N LEU A 145 -12.37 16.84 -7.46
CA LEU A 145 -11.55 18.06 -7.39
C LEU A 145 -11.52 18.80 -8.74
N LYS A 146 -11.48 18.07 -9.87
CA LYS A 146 -11.61 18.67 -11.21
C LYS A 146 -12.95 19.34 -11.42
N GLY A 147 -14.04 18.75 -10.92
CA GLY A 147 -15.37 19.37 -10.95
C GLY A 147 -15.39 20.69 -10.19
N ARG A 148 -14.90 20.67 -8.95
CA ARG A 148 -14.79 21.88 -8.12
C ARG A 148 -13.92 22.98 -8.72
N LEU A 149 -12.84 22.59 -9.40
CA LEU A 149 -11.98 23.55 -10.08
C LEU A 149 -12.74 24.29 -11.19
N ARG A 150 -13.51 23.56 -12.02
CA ARG A 150 -14.34 24.20 -13.07
C ARG A 150 -15.40 25.12 -12.48
N GLU A 151 -16.09 24.69 -11.42
CA GLU A 151 -17.10 25.53 -10.76
C GLU A 151 -16.49 26.84 -10.23
N ALA A 152 -15.27 26.78 -9.70
CA ALA A 152 -14.54 27.95 -9.24
C ALA A 152 -14.12 28.86 -10.41
N GLU A 153 -13.61 28.31 -11.51
CA GLU A 153 -13.24 29.06 -12.73
C GLU A 153 -14.45 29.75 -13.37
N GLU A 154 -15.60 29.08 -13.45
CA GLU A 154 -16.86 29.66 -13.95
C GLU A 154 -17.37 30.79 -13.04
N SER A 155 -17.25 30.60 -11.72
CA SER A 155 -17.62 31.61 -10.74
C SER A 155 -16.71 32.84 -10.82
N GLU A 156 -15.40 32.65 -11.03
CA GLU A 156 -14.44 33.72 -11.25
C GLU A 156 -14.76 34.51 -12.52
N ALA A 157 -15.04 33.83 -13.63
CA ALA A 157 -15.41 34.47 -14.89
C ALA A 157 -16.69 35.33 -14.75
N SER A 158 -17.70 34.79 -14.05
CA SER A 158 -18.94 35.49 -13.70
C SER A 158 -18.70 36.73 -12.82
N LEU A 159 -17.87 36.60 -11.78
CA LEU A 159 -17.50 37.71 -10.89
C LEU A 159 -16.73 38.80 -11.64
N SER A 160 -15.81 38.41 -12.52
CA SER A 160 -15.03 39.33 -13.35
C SER A 160 -15.92 40.15 -14.29
N GLN A 161 -16.92 39.51 -14.92
CA GLN A 161 -17.92 40.22 -15.74
C GLN A 161 -18.74 41.22 -14.91
N LYS A 162 -19.18 40.84 -13.70
CA LYS A 162 -19.93 41.74 -12.83
C LYS A 162 -19.09 42.95 -12.37
N LEU A 163 -17.82 42.74 -12.08
CA LEU A 163 -16.87 43.82 -11.76
C LEU A 163 -16.75 44.82 -12.92
N GLN A 164 -16.61 44.33 -14.15
CA GLN A 164 -16.57 45.21 -15.33
C GLN A 164 -17.88 46.00 -15.52
N GLN A 165 -19.03 45.37 -15.26
CA GLN A 165 -20.32 46.05 -15.31
C GLN A 165 -20.44 47.14 -14.23
N PHE A 166 -19.99 46.86 -13.01
CA PHE A 166 -19.99 47.86 -11.92
C PHE A 166 -19.07 49.03 -12.24
N ASP A 167 -17.86 48.80 -12.74
CA ASP A 167 -16.95 49.86 -13.19
C ASP A 167 -17.58 50.75 -14.26
N LEU A 168 -18.29 50.15 -15.21
CA LEU A 168 -18.99 50.89 -16.28
C LEU A 168 -20.14 51.74 -15.71
N MET A 169 -20.92 51.19 -14.79
CA MET A 169 -22.00 51.93 -14.11
C MET A 169 -21.45 53.07 -13.26
N GLU A 170 -20.33 52.87 -12.56
CA GLU A 170 -19.69 53.89 -11.74
C GLU A 170 -19.19 55.08 -12.57
N ARG A 171 -18.58 54.81 -13.73
CA ARG A 171 -18.17 55.87 -14.68
C ARG A 171 -19.38 56.66 -15.19
N ARG A 172 -20.46 55.96 -15.57
CA ARG A 172 -21.68 56.59 -16.09
C ARG A 172 -22.38 57.46 -15.04
N LEU A 173 -22.37 57.04 -13.78
CA LEU A 173 -22.88 57.84 -12.66
C LEU A 173 -22.04 59.10 -12.42
N LYS A 174 -20.71 59.01 -12.53
CA LYS A 174 -19.83 60.19 -12.44
C LYS A 174 -20.12 61.20 -13.56
N GLU A 175 -20.21 60.73 -14.81
CA GLU A 175 -20.53 61.57 -15.97
C GLU A 175 -21.89 62.26 -15.82
N LEU A 176 -22.93 61.54 -15.38
CA LEU A 176 -24.26 62.12 -15.13
C LEU A 176 -24.24 63.13 -13.98
N GLY A 177 -23.46 62.87 -12.93
CA GLY A 177 -23.29 63.79 -11.80
C GLY A 177 -22.53 65.06 -12.17
N GLU A 178 -21.58 64.99 -13.11
CA GLU A 178 -20.88 66.14 -13.67
C GLU A 178 -21.79 66.95 -14.60
N GLN A 179 -22.58 66.27 -15.43
CA GLN A 179 -23.58 66.92 -16.28
C GLN A 179 -24.66 67.64 -15.46
N ALA A 180 -25.17 67.02 -14.39
CA ALA A 180 -26.16 67.65 -13.52
C ALA A 180 -25.63 68.93 -12.87
N ARG A 181 -24.35 68.96 -12.46
CA ARG A 181 -23.72 70.17 -11.90
C ARG A 181 -23.52 71.29 -12.92
N LEU A 182 -23.35 70.95 -14.19
CA LEU A 182 -23.26 71.92 -15.29
C LEU A 182 -24.61 72.54 -15.67
N TYR A 183 -25.73 71.86 -15.41
CA TYR A 183 -27.08 72.39 -15.63
C TYR A 183 -27.62 73.21 -14.46
N GLU A 184 -27.00 73.13 -13.28
CA GLU A 184 -27.35 73.91 -12.08
C GLU A 184 -26.53 75.21 -11.92
N SER A 185 -25.58 75.49 -12.82
CA SER A 185 -24.79 76.75 -12.88
C SER A 185 -25.26 77.67 -13.99
#